data_AF-A0A5P2QT13-F1
#
_entry.id   AF-A0A5P2QT13-F1
#
_cell.length_a   1.000
_cell.length_b   1.000
_cell.length_c   1.000
_cell.angle_alpha   90.00
_cell.angle_beta   90.00
_cell.angle_gamma   90.00
#
_symmetry.space_group_name_H-M   'P 1'
#
loop_
_entity.id
_entity.type
_entity.pdbx_description
1 polymer ?
#
loop_
_entity_poly.entity_id
_entity_poly.type
_entity_poly.pdbx_seq_one_letter_code
_entity_poly.pdbx_strand_id
1 'polypeptide(L)' 'MKATRDEQTFTMAGVQWSGTYPLEDLPRWLAFYRRMRNVHPSGAPYYDAAVTALEGIMDQPDRRPTGAAGP' A
#
# COMPACT_ATOMS: atom_id res chain seq x y z
N MET A 1 -5.07 2.07 -7.43
CA MET A 1 -4.65 2.15 -6.01
C MET A 1 -3.31 2.86 -5.97
N LYS A 2 -3.07 3.75 -5.01
CA LYS A 2 -1.79 4.46 -4.88
C LYS A 2 -1.23 4.15 -3.49
N ALA A 3 0.04 3.77 -3.42
CA ALA A 3 0.76 3.65 -2.16
C ALA A 3 1.92 4.63 -2.15
N THR A 4 2.16 5.25 -1.02
CA THR A 4 3.33 6.09 -0.75
C THR A 4 3.98 5.60 0.52
N ARG A 5 5.31 5.68 0.62
CA ARG A 5 6.01 5.41 1.88
C ARG A 5 6.82 6.60 2.34
N ASP A 6 6.90 6.70 3.65
CA ASP A 6 7.79 7.54 4.42
C ASP A 6 8.85 6.65 5.08
N GLU A 7 9.71 7.24 5.93
CA GLU A 7 10.82 6.53 6.57
C GLU A 7 10.36 5.40 7.51
N GLN A 8 9.16 5.51 8.08
CA GLN A 8 8.63 4.58 9.10
C GLN A 8 7.23 4.03 8.81
N THR A 9 6.51 4.63 7.86
CA THR A 9 5.10 4.31 7.57
C THR A 9 4.85 4.29 6.08
N PHE A 10 3.80 3.61 5.65
CA PHE A 10 3.27 3.72 4.30
C PHE A 10 1.79 4.04 4.33
N THR A 11 1.36 4.85 3.37
CA THR A 11 -0.04 5.24 3.18
C THR A 11 -0.56 4.59 1.91
N MET A 12 -1.65 3.82 2.03
CA MET A 12 -2.43 3.33 0.90
C MET A 12 -3.64 4.22 0.70
N ALA A 13 -3.82 4.71 -0.52
CA ALA A 13 -5.00 5.45 -0.95
C ALA A 13 -5.72 4.66 -2.06
N GLY A 14 -6.94 4.24 -1.74
CA GLY A 14 -7.95 3.80 -2.69
C GLY A 14 -8.77 4.96 -3.23
N VAL A 15 -9.82 4.64 -4.01
CA VAL A 15 -10.70 5.65 -4.62
C VAL A 15 -11.55 6.38 -3.56
N GLN A 16 -11.97 5.67 -2.51
CA GLN A 16 -12.85 6.19 -1.46
C GLN A 16 -12.26 6.05 -0.04
N TRP A 17 -11.01 5.62 0.08
CA TRP A 17 -10.39 5.38 1.38
C TRP A 17 -8.89 5.70 1.35
N SER A 18 -8.36 6.15 2.48
CA SER A 18 -6.93 6.25 2.72
C SER A 18 -6.62 5.64 4.09
N GLY A 19 -5.49 4.96 4.20
CA GLY A 19 -5.03 4.35 5.45
C GLY A 19 -3.52 4.40 5.53
N THR A 20 -3.02 4.81 6.69
CA THR A 20 -1.59 4.88 7.01
C THR A 20 -1.23 3.76 7.99
N TYR A 21 -0.18 3.02 7.66
CA TYR A 21 0.26 1.82 8.38
C TYR A 21 1.77 1.86 8.59
N PRO A 22 2.30 1.18 9.62
CA PRO A 22 3.73 1.12 9.86
C PRO A 22 4.45 0.23 8.83
N LEU A 23 5.68 0.60 8.44
CA LEU A 23 6.43 -0.10 7.40
C LEU A 23 6.83 -1.53 7.79
N GLU A 24 6.95 -1.79 9.09
CA GLU A 24 7.13 -3.14 9.66
C GLU A 24 5.99 -4.11 9.30
N ASP A 25 4.77 -3.58 9.11
CA ASP A 25 3.61 -4.38 8.70
C ASP A 25 3.53 -4.57 7.19
N LEU A 26 4.34 -3.88 6.40
CA LEU A 26 4.32 -3.97 4.94
C LEU A 26 4.46 -5.42 4.42
N PRO A 27 5.45 -6.23 4.86
CA PRO A 27 5.54 -7.64 4.45
C PRO A 27 4.32 -8.47 4.90
N ARG A 28 3.71 -8.12 6.04
CA ARG A 28 2.50 -8.77 6.55
C ARG A 28 1.29 -8.47 5.64
N TRP A 29 1.14 -7.22 5.21
CA TRP A 29 0.09 -6.82 4.26
C TRP A 29 0.27 -7.48 2.89
N LEU A 30 1.50 -7.58 2.37
CA LEU A 30 1.78 -8.30 1.12
C LEU A 30 1.37 -9.77 1.20
N ALA A 31 1.74 -10.46 2.28
CA ALA A 31 1.35 -11.85 2.50
C ALA A 31 -0.17 -12.00 2.60
N PHE A 32 -0.83 -11.06 3.28
CA PHE A 32 -2.29 -11.03 3.43
C PHE A 32 -3.00 -10.86 2.08
N TYR A 33 -2.62 -9.87 1.27
CA TYR A 33 -3.26 -9.63 -0.04
C TYR A 33 -2.99 -10.77 -1.03
N ARG A 34 -1.78 -11.34 -1.03
CA ARG A 34 -1.47 -12.55 -1.83
C ARG A 34 -2.33 -13.75 -1.42
N ARG A 35 -2.55 -13.93 -0.12
CA ARG A 35 -3.45 -14.98 0.38
C ARG A 35 -4.90 -14.69 -0.03
N MET A 36 -5.37 -13.45 0.11
CA MET A 36 -6.71 -13.02 -0.28
C MET A 36 -7.00 -13.23 -1.77
N ARG A 37 -6.02 -12.99 -2.65
CA ARG A 37 -6.10 -13.31 -4.08
C ARG A 37 -6.43 -14.78 -4.34
N ASN A 38 -5.79 -15.69 -3.59
CA ASN A 38 -6.01 -17.13 -3.75
C ASN A 38 -7.35 -17.60 -3.17
N VAL A 39 -7.82 -16.99 -2.07
CA VAL A 39 -9.08 -17.39 -1.42
C VAL A 39 -10.32 -16.70 -2.01
N HIS A 40 -10.17 -15.49 -2.54
CA HIS A 40 -11.25 -14.67 -3.09
C HIS A 40 -10.86 -14.14 -4.49
N PRO A 41 -10.92 -14.97 -5.54
CA PRO A 41 -10.56 -14.58 -6.89
C PRO A 41 -11.45 -13.46 -7.46
N SER A 42 -12.67 -13.30 -6.97
CA SER A 42 -13.58 -12.20 -7.37
C SER A 42 -13.02 -10.80 -7.03
N GLY A 43 -12.13 -10.70 -6.04
CA GLY A 43 -11.44 -9.46 -5.67
C GLY A 43 -10.00 -9.37 -6.21
N ALA A 44 -9.54 -10.37 -6.98
CA ALA A 44 -8.17 -10.45 -7.50
C ALA A 44 -7.63 -9.16 -8.11
N PRO A 45 -8.35 -8.41 -8.98
CA PRO A 45 -7.82 -7.18 -9.55
C PRO A 45 -7.58 -6.08 -8.51
N TYR A 46 -8.36 -6.04 -7.42
CA TYR A 46 -8.14 -5.09 -6.32
C TYR A 46 -6.92 -5.48 -5.46
N TYR A 47 -6.76 -6.78 -5.18
CA TYR A 47 -5.62 -7.28 -4.41
C TYR A 47 -4.31 -7.20 -5.21
N ASP A 48 -4.32 -7.51 -6.51
CA ASP A 48 -3.16 -7.37 -7.38
C ASP A 48 -2.74 -5.89 -7.46
N ALA A 49 -3.68 -4.96 -7.58
CA ALA A 49 -3.37 -3.53 -7.53
C ALA A 49 -2.78 -3.09 -6.18
N ALA A 50 -3.20 -3.69 -5.06
CA ALA A 50 -2.62 -3.44 -3.74
C ALA A 50 -1.19 -3.98 -3.63
N VAL A 51 -0.98 -5.22 -4.05
CA VAL A 51 0.33 -5.88 -4.05
C VAL A 51 1.33 -5.10 -4.90
N THR A 52 0.97 -4.75 -6.14
CA THR A 52 1.84 -3.96 -7.02
C THR A 52 2.19 -2.59 -6.41
N ALA A 53 1.22 -1.92 -5.77
CA ALA A 53 1.48 -0.65 -5.12
C ALA A 53 2.43 -0.79 -3.91
N LEU A 54 2.25 -1.83 -3.09
CA LEU A 54 3.11 -2.15 -1.95
C LEU A 54 4.53 -2.57 -2.38
N GLU A 55 4.66 -3.37 -3.44
CA GLU A 55 5.96 -3.76 -4.00
C GLU A 55 6.69 -2.54 -4.59
N GLY A 56 5.97 -1.66 -5.28
CA GLY A 56 6.54 -0.43 -5.85
C GLY A 56 7.11 0.50 -4.79
N ILE A 57 6.44 0.65 -3.64
CA ILE A 57 7.03 1.42 -2.54
C ILE A 57 8.18 0.68 -1.85
N MET A 58 8.22 -0.66 -1.80
CA MET A 58 9.41 -1.36 -1.28
C MET A 58 10.65 -1.10 -2.13
N ASP A 59 10.48 -1.06 -3.45
CA ASP A 59 11.55 -0.85 -4.42
C ASP A 59 12.02 0.62 -4.48
N GLN A 60 11.14 1.60 -4.24
CA GLN A 60 11.49 3.03 -4.20
C GLN A 60 11.46 3.63 -2.78
N PRO A 61 12.63 3.88 -2.15
CA PRO A 61 12.76 4.49 -0.81
C PRO A 61 12.19 5.88 -0.66
N ASP A 62 12.26 6.70 -1.71
CA ASP A 62 12.21 8.15 -1.55
C ASP A 62 11.31 8.79 -2.59
N ARG A 63 9.99 8.70 -2.41
CA ARG A 63 9.09 9.60 -3.12
C ARG A 63 8.11 10.23 -2.15
N ARG A 64 8.61 11.24 -1.42
CA ARG A 64 7.78 12.13 -0.60
C ARG A 64 6.61 12.66 -1.43
N PRO A 65 5.36 12.50 -0.98
CA PRO A 65 4.28 13.35 -1.47
C PRO A 65 4.49 14.73 -0.83
N THR A 66 5.06 15.67 -1.58
CA THR A 66 5.01 17.09 -1.22
C THR A 66 3.53 17.50 -1.19
N GLY A 67 2.92 17.57 -0.01
CA GLY A 67 1.57 18.11 0.12
C GLY A 67 0.90 17.89 1.47
N ALA A 68 0.76 19.00 2.19
CA ALA A 68 -0.22 19.28 3.25
C ALA A 68 0.16 18.92 4.70
N ALA A 69 1.03 19.75 5.29
CA ALA A 69 0.93 20.12 6.70
C ALA A 69 0.99 21.65 6.83
N GLY A 70 -0.04 22.23 7.46
CA GLY A 70 -0.05 23.57 8.09
C GLY A 70 -0.61 24.72 7.24
N PRO A 71 -1.21 25.74 7.86
CA PRO A 71 -1.15 26.08 9.29
C PRO A 71 -2.28 25.52 10.16
#